data_AF-Q3HSN0-F1
#
_entry.id   AF-Q3HSN0-F1
#
_cell.length_a   1.000
_cell.length_b   1.000
_cell.length_c   1.000
_cell.angle_alpha   90.00
_cell.angle_beta   90.00
_cell.angle_gamma   90.00
#
_symmetry.space_group_name_H-M   'P 1'
#
loop_
_entity.id
_entity.type
_entity.pdbx_description
1 polymer ?
#
loop_
_entity_poly.entity_id
_entity_poly.type
_entity_poly.pdbx_seq_one_letter_code
_entity_poly.pdbx_strand_id
1 'polypeptide(L)'
;ATDKYIDVHYDITTVTDAKPLLKEALQAAVGLPCDRNVPVIGFIGRLEEQKGSDILVAAIHKFIGMDVQIVVLGTGKKKFEKQIQELEVLYPDKARGVAKFNVPLAHIITAGADYMLVPSRF
;
A
#
# COMPACT_ATOMS: atom_id res chain seq x y z
N ALA A 1 21.09 -0.07 -7.57
CA ALA A 1 19.69 0.30 -7.86
C ALA A 1 19.66 1.66 -8.56
N THR A 2 18.72 1.87 -9.51
CA THR A 2 18.64 3.07 -10.38
C THR A 2 17.21 3.64 -10.47
N ASP A 3 16.35 3.26 -9.52
CA ASP A 3 14.94 3.67 -9.52
C ASP A 3 14.82 5.15 -9.15
N LYS A 4 14.39 5.98 -10.11
CA LYS A 4 14.29 7.43 -9.94
C LYS A 4 13.13 7.89 -9.04
N TYR A 5 12.23 6.98 -8.65
CA TYR A 5 11.05 7.31 -7.86
C TYR A 5 11.24 7.09 -6.36
N ILE A 6 12.41 6.60 -5.93
CA ILE A 6 12.75 6.43 -4.53
C ILE A 6 14.01 7.24 -4.20
N ASP A 7 13.99 7.90 -3.05
CA ASP A 7 15.09 8.77 -2.60
C ASP A 7 16.28 7.97 -2.06
N VAL A 8 16.03 6.76 -1.55
CA VAL A 8 17.04 5.88 -0.98
C VAL A 8 17.16 4.62 -1.83
N HIS A 9 18.31 4.45 -2.48
CA HIS A 9 18.63 3.24 -3.22
C HIS A 9 19.22 2.18 -2.29
N TYR A 10 18.94 0.92 -2.60
CA TYR A 10 19.46 -0.21 -1.85
C TYR A 10 19.74 -1.40 -2.76
N ASP A 11 20.47 -2.35 -2.21
CA ASP A 11 20.72 -3.68 -2.75
C ASP A 11 20.54 -4.73 -1.64
N ILE A 12 20.91 -5.97 -1.94
CA ILE A 12 20.78 -7.09 -0.99
C ILE A 12 21.57 -6.89 0.31
N THR A 13 22.61 -6.05 0.31
CA THR A 13 23.46 -5.82 1.48
C THR A 13 23.00 -4.63 2.33
N THR A 14 22.26 -3.70 1.73
CA THR A 14 21.82 -2.43 2.36
C THR A 14 20.32 -2.35 2.63
N VAL A 15 19.55 -3.37 2.20
CA VAL A 15 18.08 -3.40 2.30
C VAL A 15 17.55 -3.17 3.71
N THR A 16 18.23 -3.71 4.73
CA THR A 16 17.79 -3.62 6.13
C THR A 16 17.83 -2.19 6.66
N ASP A 17 18.81 -1.40 6.22
CA ASP A 17 18.98 0.00 6.64
C ASP A 17 18.09 0.94 5.82
N ALA A 18 17.87 0.62 4.53
CA ALA A 18 17.12 1.46 3.61
C ALA A 18 15.59 1.32 3.75
N LYS A 19 15.06 0.10 3.94
CA LYS A 19 13.61 -0.13 3.99
C LYS A 19 12.88 0.69 5.07
N PRO A 20 13.40 0.87 6.29
CA PRO A 20 12.76 1.73 7.28
C PRO A 20 12.55 3.17 6.78
N LEU A 21 13.54 3.75 6.09
CA LEU A 21 13.44 5.11 5.52
C LEU A 21 12.41 5.17 4.39
N LEU A 22 12.40 4.15 3.53
CA LEU A 22 11.43 4.04 2.43
C LEU A 22 10.00 3.81 2.94
N LYS A 23 9.83 3.11 4.05
CA LYS A 23 8.54 2.92 4.72
C LYS A 23 8.00 4.24 5.27
N GLU A 24 8.84 5.00 5.98
CA GLU A 24 8.46 6.33 6.48
C GLU A 24 8.11 7.28 5.33
N ALA A 25 8.86 7.23 4.23
CA ALA A 25 8.55 7.99 3.02
C ALA A 25 7.20 7.59 2.41
N LEU A 26 6.89 6.29 2.34
CA LEU A 26 5.58 5.80 1.91
C LEU A 26 4.47 6.31 2.82
N GLN A 27 4.61 6.16 4.14
CA GLN A 27 3.63 6.63 5.14
C GLN A 27 3.36 8.12 4.98
N ALA A 28 4.41 8.94 4.89
CA ALA A 28 4.31 10.37 4.66
C ALA A 28 3.61 10.71 3.33
N ALA A 29 3.98 10.03 2.24
CA ALA A 29 3.45 10.27 0.90
C ALA A 29 1.94 10.03 0.78
N VAL A 30 1.40 9.12 1.60
CA VAL A 30 -0.05 8.84 1.65
C VAL A 30 -0.74 9.46 2.87
N GLY A 31 0.00 10.20 3.71
CA GLY A 31 -0.52 10.88 4.88
C GLY A 31 -0.92 9.96 6.03
N LEU A 32 -0.30 8.79 6.17
CA LEU A 32 -0.42 7.93 7.35
C LEU A 32 0.57 8.36 8.45
N PRO A 33 0.34 8.00 9.72
CA PRO A 33 1.34 8.17 10.76
C PRO A 33 2.67 7.51 10.37
N CYS A 34 3.76 8.29 10.43
CA CYS A 34 5.10 7.79 10.16
C CYS A 34 5.63 7.04 11.38
N ASP A 35 5.66 5.72 11.29
CA ASP A 35 6.27 4.84 12.29
C ASP A 35 6.86 3.62 11.59
N ARG A 36 8.19 3.52 11.62
CA ARG A 36 8.94 2.41 11.01
C ARG A 36 8.62 1.03 11.60
N ASN A 37 8.12 0.99 12.84
CA ASN A 37 7.83 -0.25 13.56
C ASN A 37 6.45 -0.82 13.20
N VAL A 38 5.54 0.00 12.69
CA VAL A 38 4.22 -0.46 12.23
C VAL A 38 4.38 -1.13 10.86
N PRO A 39 3.92 -2.39 10.69
CA PRO A 39 3.97 -3.06 9.40
C PRO A 39 3.07 -2.38 8.36
N VAL A 40 3.57 -2.25 7.14
CA VAL A 40 2.81 -1.70 6.00
C VAL A 40 2.54 -2.80 4.98
N ILE A 41 1.27 -3.00 4.66
CA ILE A 41 0.80 -3.87 3.58
C ILE A 41 0.55 -3.02 2.34
N GLY A 42 1.10 -3.41 1.19
CA GLY A 42 0.88 -2.78 -0.10
C GLY A 42 0.01 -3.65 -1.01
N PHE A 43 -0.94 -3.03 -1.71
CA PHE A 43 -1.62 -3.61 -2.87
C PHE A 43 -1.48 -2.68 -4.07
N ILE A 44 -1.08 -3.23 -5.22
CA ILE A 44 -1.05 -2.52 -6.50
C ILE A 44 -1.74 -3.40 -7.54
N GLY A 45 -2.81 -2.92 -8.16
CA GLY A 45 -3.49 -3.71 -9.18
C GLY A 45 -4.77 -3.11 -9.73
N ARG A 46 -5.32 -3.76 -10.77
CA ARG A 46 -6.64 -3.42 -11.29
C ARG A 46 -7.70 -3.77 -10.25
N LEU A 47 -8.66 -2.87 -10.06
CA LEU A 47 -9.77 -3.06 -9.14
C LEU A 47 -10.90 -3.83 -9.82
N GLU A 48 -10.75 -5.15 -9.84
CA GLU A 48 -11.69 -6.12 -10.39
C GLU A 48 -11.67 -7.42 -9.58
N GLU A 49 -12.65 -8.29 -9.83
CA GLU A 49 -12.80 -9.59 -9.16
C GLU A 49 -11.64 -10.54 -9.51
N GLN A 50 -11.13 -10.53 -10.75
CA GLN A 50 -9.97 -11.38 -11.09
C GLN A 50 -8.76 -11.12 -10.17
N LYS A 51 -8.56 -9.86 -9.77
CA LYS A 51 -7.50 -9.44 -8.84
C LYS A 51 -7.89 -9.54 -7.35
N GLY A 52 -9.08 -10.06 -7.06
CA GLY A 52 -9.56 -10.29 -5.70
C GLY A 52 -9.91 -9.02 -4.94
N SER A 53 -10.36 -7.95 -5.62
CA SER A 53 -10.65 -6.66 -4.96
C SER A 53 -11.77 -6.78 -3.91
N ASP A 54 -12.74 -7.65 -4.14
CA ASP A 54 -13.78 -8.01 -3.18
C ASP A 54 -13.22 -8.72 -1.95
N ILE A 55 -12.25 -9.62 -2.14
CA ILE A 55 -11.55 -10.33 -1.06
C ILE A 55 -10.70 -9.34 -0.27
N LEU A 56 -9.99 -8.44 -0.96
CA LEU A 56 -9.14 -7.41 -0.36
C LEU A 56 -9.95 -6.52 0.60
N VAL A 57 -11.02 -5.90 0.11
CA VAL A 57 -11.85 -4.99 0.93
C VAL A 57 -12.43 -5.73 2.15
N ALA A 58 -12.94 -6.95 1.95
CA ALA A 58 -13.46 -7.75 3.06
C ALA A 58 -12.39 -8.14 4.08
N ALA A 59 -11.17 -8.43 3.63
CA ALA A 59 -10.05 -8.78 4.50
C ALA A 59 -9.59 -7.59 5.35
N ILE A 60 -9.53 -6.39 4.77
CA ILE A 60 -9.08 -5.17 5.47
C ILE A 60 -9.87 -4.97 6.77
N HIS A 61 -11.20 -5.04 6.72
CA HIS A 61 -12.03 -4.91 7.93
C HIS A 61 -11.72 -5.93 9.03
N LYS A 62 -11.14 -7.10 8.70
CA LYS A 62 -10.82 -8.14 9.67
C LYS A 62 -9.50 -7.91 10.39
N PHE A 63 -8.49 -7.39 9.69
CA PHE A 63 -7.14 -7.25 10.26
C PHE A 63 -6.79 -5.81 10.66
N ILE A 64 -7.49 -4.78 10.17
CA ILE A 64 -7.14 -3.37 10.42
C ILE A 64 -7.25 -2.96 11.90
N GLY A 65 -7.91 -3.77 12.74
CA GLY A 65 -7.89 -3.61 14.18
C GLY A 65 -6.51 -3.84 14.82
N MET A 66 -5.64 -4.62 14.16
CA MET A 66 -4.25 -4.84 14.57
C MET A 66 -3.41 -3.57 14.36
N ASP A 67 -2.21 -3.53 14.96
CA ASP A 67 -1.26 -2.45 14.73
C ASP A 67 -0.56 -2.65 13.37
N VAL A 68 -1.26 -2.26 12.30
CA VAL A 68 -0.86 -2.45 10.91
C VAL A 68 -1.45 -1.34 10.06
N GLN A 69 -0.74 -0.99 8.99
CA GLN A 69 -1.20 -0.05 7.97
C GLN A 69 -1.38 -0.75 6.63
N ILE A 70 -2.28 -0.24 5.80
CA ILE A 70 -2.46 -0.70 4.42
C ILE A 70 -2.56 0.46 3.42
N VAL A 71 -1.87 0.31 2.30
CA VAL A 71 -1.94 1.20 1.14
C VAL A 71 -2.42 0.41 -0.08
N VAL A 72 -3.52 0.86 -0.67
CA VAL A 72 -4.15 0.24 -1.85
C VAL A 72 -4.09 1.21 -3.01
N LEU A 73 -3.37 0.87 -4.07
CA LEU A 73 -3.28 1.63 -5.31
C LEU A 73 -3.92 0.85 -6.46
N GLY A 74 -4.91 1.45 -7.12
CA GLY A 74 -5.55 0.78 -8.24
C GLY A 74 -6.69 1.57 -8.86
N THR A 75 -7.07 1.21 -10.08
CA THR A 75 -8.26 1.72 -10.78
C THR A 75 -9.03 0.55 -11.38
N GLY A 76 -10.33 0.71 -11.60
CA GLY A 76 -11.15 -0.35 -12.18
C GLY A 76 -12.66 -0.11 -12.01
N LYS A 77 -13.38 -1.11 -11.52
CA LYS A 77 -14.82 -0.99 -11.32
C LYS A 77 -15.12 0.06 -10.24
N LYS A 78 -16.03 0.99 -10.54
CA LYS A 78 -16.39 2.12 -9.65
C LYS A 78 -16.78 1.70 -8.24
N LYS A 79 -17.42 0.54 -8.07
CA LYS A 79 -17.74 -0.02 -6.76
C LYS A 79 -16.49 -0.23 -5.88
N PHE A 80 -15.41 -0.76 -6.46
CA PHE A 80 -14.18 -1.06 -5.73
C PHE A 80 -13.37 0.21 -5.49
N GLU A 81 -13.32 1.12 -6.47
CA GLU A 81 -12.73 2.45 -6.29
C GLU A 81 -13.36 3.18 -5.10
N LYS A 82 -14.70 3.20 -5.04
CA LYS A 82 -15.42 3.82 -3.92
C LYS A 82 -15.11 3.13 -2.59
N GLN A 83 -15.11 1.80 -2.55
CA GLN A 83 -14.81 1.05 -1.33
C GLN A 83 -13.40 1.32 -0.79
N ILE A 84 -12.39 1.40 -1.66
CA ILE A 84 -11.03 1.68 -1.19
C ILE A 84 -10.89 3.13 -0.72
N GLN A 85 -11.59 4.08 -1.36
CA GLN A 85 -11.61 5.48 -0.94
C GLN A 85 -12.29 5.64 0.44
N GLU A 86 -13.35 4.88 0.71
CA GLU A 86 -14.02 4.88 2.03
C GLU A 86 -13.10 4.41 3.17
N LEU A 87 -12.05 3.64 2.88
CA LEU A 87 -11.12 3.16 3.90
C LEU A 87 -10.40 4.30 4.63
N GLU A 88 -10.10 5.41 3.95
CA GLU A 88 -9.42 6.55 4.59
C GLU A 88 -10.34 7.29 5.58
N VAL A 89 -11.66 7.20 5.38
CA VAL A 89 -12.67 7.75 6.30
C VAL A 89 -12.88 6.80 7.48
N LEU A 90 -12.94 5.49 7.23
CA LEU A 90 -13.18 4.49 8.28
C LEU A 90 -11.94 4.28 9.16
N TYR A 91 -10.75 4.38 8.59
CA TYR A 91 -9.48 4.08 9.25
C TYR A 91 -8.43 5.15 8.91
N PRO A 92 -8.64 6.40 9.35
CA PRO A 92 -7.81 7.54 8.96
C PRO A 92 -6.34 7.40 9.35
N ASP A 93 -5.99 6.60 10.35
CA ASP A 93 -4.58 6.42 10.75
C ASP A 93 -3.97 5.10 10.25
N LYS A 94 -4.76 4.27 9.53
CA LYS A 94 -4.35 2.91 9.17
C LYS A 94 -4.53 2.53 7.71
N ALA A 95 -5.44 3.16 6.97
CA ALA A 95 -5.73 2.74 5.60
C ALA A 95 -5.74 3.92 4.62
N ARG A 96 -5.17 3.70 3.44
CA ARG A 96 -5.21 4.64 2.32
C ARG A 96 -5.57 3.93 1.02
N GLY A 97 -6.63 4.40 0.36
CA GLY A 97 -7.04 3.94 -0.96
C GLY A 97 -6.82 5.01 -2.01
N VAL A 98 -5.92 4.76 -2.96
CA VAL A 98 -5.59 5.67 -4.05
C VAL A 98 -6.18 5.14 -5.35
N ALA A 99 -7.38 5.62 -5.69
CA ALA A 99 -8.11 5.25 -6.89
C ALA A 99 -7.61 5.97 -8.17
N LYS A 100 -6.31 5.93 -8.45
CA LYS A 100 -5.67 6.66 -9.56
C LYS A 100 -4.53 5.84 -10.18
N PHE A 101 -4.20 6.13 -11.44
CA PHE A 101 -2.94 5.68 -12.02
C PHE A 101 -1.81 6.58 -11.52
N ASN A 102 -0.87 6.03 -10.73
CA ASN A 102 0.24 6.77 -10.15
C ASN A 102 1.50 5.90 -10.15
N VAL A 103 2.32 6.05 -11.19
CA VAL A 103 3.57 5.29 -11.35
C VAL A 103 4.54 5.58 -10.20
N PRO A 104 4.87 6.84 -9.84
CA PRO A 104 5.73 7.12 -8.70
C PRO A 104 5.29 6.41 -7.42
N LEU A 105 4.00 6.48 -7.08
CA LEU A 105 3.48 5.84 -5.87
C LEU A 105 3.58 4.30 -5.93
N ALA A 106 3.41 3.68 -7.11
CA ALA A 106 3.58 2.24 -7.25
C ALA A 106 5.02 1.78 -6.88
N HIS A 107 6.03 2.57 -7.28
CA HIS A 107 7.42 2.32 -6.92
C HIS A 107 7.66 2.52 -5.42
N ILE A 108 7.14 3.62 -4.86
CA ILE A 108 7.24 3.91 -3.41
C ILE A 108 6.56 2.81 -2.58
N ILE A 109 5.38 2.32 -2.98
CA ILE A 109 4.71 1.18 -2.31
C ILE A 109 5.58 -0.08 -2.37
N THR A 110 6.13 -0.40 -3.54
CA THR A 110 6.95 -1.61 -3.72
C THR A 110 8.21 -1.57 -2.85
N ALA A 111 8.82 -0.40 -2.70
CA ALA A 111 10.05 -0.21 -1.93
C ALA A 111 9.78 -0.10 -0.41
N GLY A 112 8.70 0.59 -0.02
CA GLY A 112 8.39 0.92 1.37
C GLY A 112 7.49 -0.07 2.10
N ALA A 113 6.68 -0.88 1.41
CA ALA A 113 5.84 -1.88 2.06
C ALA A 113 6.66 -3.04 2.62
N ASP A 114 6.23 -3.56 3.77
CA ASP A 114 6.80 -4.80 4.34
C ASP A 114 6.26 -6.02 3.60
N TYR A 115 4.96 -6.01 3.28
CA TYR A 115 4.25 -7.10 2.64
C TYR A 115 3.51 -6.60 1.39
N MET A 116 3.63 -7.35 0.29
CA MET A 116 2.78 -7.16 -0.88
C MET A 116 1.66 -8.18 -0.88
N LEU A 117 0.41 -7.70 -0.92
CA LEU A 117 -0.78 -8.55 -0.91
C LEU A 117 -1.28 -8.76 -2.35
N VAL A 118 -1.37 -10.02 -2.77
CA VAL A 118 -1.84 -10.42 -4.11
C VAL A 118 -2.96 -11.47 -3.98
N PRO A 119 -4.22 -11.06 -3.75
CA PRO A 119 -5.34 -11.97 -3.53
C PRO A 119 -6.00 -12.41 -4.86
N SER A 120 -5.20 -12.54 -5.93
CA SER A 120 -5.73 -12.83 -7.27
C SER A 120 -6.35 -14.23 -7.32
N ARG A 121 -7.43 -14.38 -8.09
CA ARG A 121 -8.09 -15.67 -8.30
C ARG A 121 -7.29 -16.58 -9.24
N PHE A 122 -6.64 -15.98 -10.23
CA PHE A 122 -5.80 -16.62 -11.26
C PHE A 122 -4.94 -15.57 -11.98
#